data_AF-A0A1I0YYQ3-F1
#
_entry.id   AF-A0A1I0YYQ3-F1
#
_cell.length_a   1.000
_cell.length_b   1.000
_cell.length_c   1.000
_cell.angle_alpha   90.00
_cell.angle_beta   90.00
_cell.angle_gamma   90.00
#
_symmetry.space_group_name_H-M   'P 1'
#
loop_
_entity.id
_entity.type
_entity.pdbx_description
1 polymer ?
#
loop_
_entity_poly.entity_id
_entity_poly.type
_entity_poly.pdbx_seq_one_letter_code
_entity_poly.pdbx_strand_id
1 'polypeptide(L)'
;MLAAFAEIHWIAVLAATLAFTILGAIYFMALVPKQYLYVTGREKLSKEEQKVSGAIFVVGPMLCSLVIAIADALLIRALGITSLADALVLGLVVGMGFLGPMTFTIAINPLFPRPLQYGLLNAPYFLVANLVACAVLVLLPA
;
A
#
# COMPACT_ATOMS: atom_id res chain seq x y z
N MET A 1 1.31 -17.53 16.40
CA MET A 1 1.90 -17.07 15.12
C MET A 1 2.03 -18.19 14.09
N LEU A 2 2.75 -19.30 14.36
CA LEU A 2 2.87 -20.39 13.36
C LEU A 2 1.53 -21.04 12.97
N ALA A 3 0.67 -21.36 13.95
CA ALA A 3 -0.68 -21.87 13.69
C ALA A 3 -1.52 -20.87 12.86
N ALA A 4 -1.52 -19.60 13.26
CA ALA A 4 -2.21 -18.52 12.54
C ALA A 4 -1.73 -18.39 11.08
N PHE A 5 -0.44 -18.59 10.82
CA PHE A 5 0.11 -18.58 9.46
C PHE A 5 -0.37 -19.77 8.63
N ALA A 6 -0.44 -20.96 9.22
CA ALA A 6 -0.91 -22.17 8.54
C ALA A 6 -2.40 -22.09 8.15
N GLU A 7 -3.16 -21.21 8.80
CA GLU A 7 -4.59 -21.00 8.56
C GLU A 7 -4.91 -19.84 7.60
N ILE A 8 -3.89 -19.23 6.98
CA ILE A 8 -4.09 -18.12 6.04
C ILE A 8 -4.85 -18.62 4.80
N HIS A 9 -5.91 -17.89 4.44
CA HIS A 9 -6.65 -18.13 3.20
C HIS A 9 -5.97 -17.40 2.03
N TRP A 10 -5.19 -18.16 1.23
CA TRP A 10 -4.34 -17.60 0.18
C TRP A 10 -5.10 -16.89 -0.94
N ILE A 11 -6.32 -17.32 -1.28
CA ILE A 11 -7.13 -16.62 -2.29
C ILE A 11 -7.48 -15.20 -1.81
N ALA A 12 -7.80 -15.05 -0.52
CA ALA A 12 -8.07 -13.73 0.06
C ALA A 12 -6.82 -12.85 0.05
N VAL A 13 -5.64 -13.41 0.32
CA VAL A 13 -4.35 -12.70 0.24
C VAL A 13 -4.09 -12.20 -1.19
N LEU A 14 -4.28 -13.05 -2.20
CA LEU A 14 -4.10 -12.65 -3.59
C LEU A 14 -5.10 -11.57 -4.02
N ALA A 15 -6.37 -11.68 -3.61
CA ALA A 15 -7.39 -10.67 -3.88
C ALA A 15 -7.06 -9.33 -3.20
N ALA A 16 -6.61 -9.36 -1.94
CA ALA A 16 -6.20 -8.16 -1.20
C ALA A 16 -4.97 -7.50 -1.85
N THR A 17 -4.00 -8.31 -2.28
CA THR A 17 -2.81 -7.84 -3.03
C THR A 17 -3.21 -7.15 -4.33
N LEU A 18 -4.16 -7.73 -5.07
CA LEU A 18 -4.66 -7.16 -6.31
C LEU A 18 -5.40 -5.85 -6.05
N ALA A 19 -6.27 -5.80 -5.04
CA ALA A 19 -6.97 -4.58 -4.66
C ALA A 19 -6.00 -3.45 -4.30
N PHE A 20 -4.99 -3.75 -3.48
CA PHE A 20 -3.93 -2.81 -3.11
C PHE A 20 -3.19 -2.27 -4.35
N THR A 21 -2.78 -3.17 -5.24
CA THR A 21 -2.02 -2.82 -6.45
C THR A 21 -2.84 -1.98 -7.42
N ILE A 22 -4.11 -2.35 -7.66
CA ILE A 22 -5.03 -1.60 -8.53
C ILE A 22 -5.27 -0.20 -7.97
N LEU A 23 -5.50 -0.07 -6.67
CA LEU A 23 -5.65 1.23 -6.03
C LEU A 23 -4.39 2.10 -6.21
N GLY A 24 -3.20 1.51 -6.16
CA GLY A 24 -1.96 2.22 -6.44
C GLY A 24 -1.89 2.73 -7.87
N ALA A 25 -2.22 1.88 -8.85
CA ALA A 25 -2.28 2.27 -10.25
C ALA A 25 -3.28 3.42 -10.47
N ILE A 26 -4.50 3.30 -9.93
CA ILE A 26 -5.53 4.35 -10.02
C ILE A 26 -5.03 5.65 -9.38
N TYR A 27 -4.49 5.58 -8.16
CA TYR A 27 -4.07 6.76 -7.41
C TYR A 27 -2.97 7.52 -8.15
N PHE A 28 -1.87 6.85 -8.49
CA PHE A 28 -0.69 7.52 -9.06
C PHE A 28 -0.80 7.80 -10.56
N MET A 29 -1.56 7.00 -11.33
CA MET A 29 -1.66 7.20 -12.78
C MET A 29 -2.86 8.05 -13.17
N ALA A 30 -3.96 8.02 -12.42
CA ALA A 30 -5.19 8.74 -12.78
C ALA A 30 -5.49 9.93 -11.85
N LEU A 31 -5.40 9.75 -10.53
CA LEU A 31 -5.86 10.78 -9.58
C LEU A 31 -4.83 11.88 -9.33
N VAL A 32 -3.58 11.51 -9.09
CA VAL A 32 -2.53 12.48 -8.69
C VAL A 32 -1.24 12.47 -9.55
N PRO A 33 -1.28 12.20 -10.86
CA PRO A 33 -0.04 12.06 -11.65
C PRO A 33 0.81 13.33 -11.66
N LYS A 34 0.19 14.52 -11.76
CA LYS A 34 0.90 15.81 -11.79
C LYS A 34 1.53 16.16 -10.44
N GLN A 35 0.80 15.87 -9.36
CA GLN A 35 1.24 16.10 -8.00
C GLN A 35 2.41 15.16 -7.67
N TYR A 36 2.36 13.90 -8.13
CA TYR A 36 3.45 12.95 -7.95
C TYR A 36 4.72 13.41 -8.67
N LEU A 37 4.61 13.89 -9.91
CA LEU A 37 5.74 14.50 -10.64
C LEU A 37 6.29 15.73 -9.91
N TYR A 38 5.41 16.59 -9.39
CA TYR A 38 5.83 17.75 -8.62
C TYR A 38 6.56 17.34 -7.34
N VAL A 39 6.01 16.49 -6.46
CA VAL A 39 6.71 16.15 -5.21
C VAL A 39 8.04 15.41 -5.42
N THR A 40 8.22 14.78 -6.59
CA THR A 40 9.48 14.10 -6.99
C THR A 40 10.47 15.00 -7.76
N GLY A 41 10.13 16.26 -8.05
CA GLY A 41 11.02 17.18 -8.78
C GLY A 41 11.09 16.93 -10.29
N ARG A 42 10.17 16.12 -10.82
CA ARG A 42 10.18 15.66 -12.21
C ARG A 42 9.25 16.48 -13.10
N GLU A 43 8.61 17.52 -12.57
CA GLU A 43 7.60 18.30 -13.28
C GLU A 43 8.14 19.06 -14.50
N LYS A 44 9.45 19.32 -14.56
CA LYS A 44 10.11 20.04 -15.66
C LYS A 44 10.76 19.12 -16.71
N LEU A 45 10.80 17.81 -16.45
CA LEU A 45 11.37 16.84 -17.38
C LEU A 45 10.47 16.70 -18.62
N SER A 46 11.05 16.30 -19.76
CA SER A 46 10.26 15.94 -20.94
C SER A 46 9.38 14.72 -20.67
N LYS A 47 8.32 14.52 -21.47
CA LYS A 47 7.42 13.37 -21.31
C LYS A 47 8.14 12.02 -21.40
N GLU A 48 9.19 11.91 -22.22
CA GLU A 48 9.98 10.68 -22.33
C GLU A 48 10.83 10.44 -21.08
N GLU A 49 11.42 11.48 -20.49
CA GLU A 49 12.18 11.38 -19.23
C GLU A 49 11.28 11.16 -17.99
N GLN A 50 10.00 11.56 -18.07
CA GLN A 50 9.02 11.26 -17.04
C GLN A 50 8.59 9.80 -17.04
N LYS A 51 8.63 9.11 -18.20
CA LYS A 51 8.30 7.68 -18.26
C LYS A 51 9.35 6.91 -17.47
N VAL A 52 8.88 6.19 -16.46
CA VAL A 52 9.72 5.25 -15.73
C VAL A 52 9.55 3.89 -16.39
N SER A 53 10.64 3.35 -16.93
CA SER A 53 10.65 2.07 -17.65
C SER A 53 11.30 0.98 -16.80
N GLY A 54 10.80 -0.24 -16.94
CA GLY A 54 11.34 -1.42 -16.26
C GLY A 54 10.33 -2.13 -15.35
N ALA A 55 10.40 -3.46 -15.32
CA ALA A 55 9.48 -4.31 -14.57
C ALA A 55 9.44 -3.98 -13.07
N ILE A 56 10.54 -3.47 -12.50
CA ILE A 56 10.64 -3.11 -11.09
C ILE A 56 9.60 -2.06 -10.64
N PHE A 57 9.19 -1.16 -11.53
CA PHE A 57 8.20 -0.10 -11.21
C PHE A 57 6.75 -0.61 -11.16
N VAL A 58 6.51 -1.86 -11.57
CA VAL A 58 5.20 -2.52 -11.52
C VAL A 58 5.24 -3.71 -10.57
N VAL A 59 6.18 -4.64 -10.80
CA VAL A 59 6.34 -5.86 -10.03
C VAL A 59 6.82 -5.58 -8.61
N GLY A 60 7.69 -4.58 -8.42
CA GLY A 60 8.19 -4.19 -7.10
C GLY A 60 7.06 -3.80 -6.14
N PRO A 61 6.24 -2.79 -6.47
CA PRO A 61 5.07 -2.42 -5.66
C PRO A 61 4.07 -3.55 -5.44
N MET A 62 3.85 -4.41 -6.45
CA MET A 62 2.97 -5.56 -6.33
C MET A 62 3.49 -6.60 -5.31
N LEU A 63 4.78 -6.90 -5.33
CA LEU A 63 5.40 -7.79 -4.35
C LEU A 63 5.40 -7.20 -2.93
N CYS A 64 5.66 -5.89 -2.80
CA CYS A 64 5.53 -5.22 -1.50
C CYS A 64 4.08 -5.30 -0.98
N SER A 65 3.09 -5.11 -1.85
CA SER A 65 1.67 -5.25 -1.50
C SER A 65 1.31 -6.67 -1.07
N LEU A 66 1.92 -7.69 -1.69
CA LEU A 66 1.76 -9.08 -1.29
C LEU A 66 2.30 -9.34 0.12
N VAL A 67 3.50 -8.83 0.43
CA VAL A 67 4.09 -8.97 1.77
C VAL A 67 3.21 -8.28 2.83
N ILE A 68 2.69 -7.08 2.53
CA ILE A 68 1.76 -6.37 3.41
C ILE A 68 0.49 -7.21 3.63
N ALA A 69 -0.14 -7.71 2.56
CA ALA A 69 -1.35 -8.52 2.66
C ALA A 69 -1.15 -9.83 3.45
N ILE A 70 0.02 -10.49 3.34
CA ILE A 70 0.38 -11.67 4.14
C ILE A 70 0.50 -11.29 5.63
N ALA A 71 1.15 -10.16 5.93
CA ALA A 71 1.29 -9.68 7.30
C ALA A 71 -0.07 -9.34 7.93
N ASP A 72 -0.94 -8.65 7.20
CA ASP A 72 -2.30 -8.34 7.64
C ASP A 72 -3.12 -9.63 7.85
N ALA A 73 -3.05 -10.59 6.92
CA ALA A 73 -3.73 -11.88 7.07
C ALA A 73 -3.25 -12.63 8.32
N LEU A 74 -1.94 -12.64 8.57
CA LEU A 74 -1.37 -13.23 9.77
C LEU A 74 -1.88 -12.56 11.04
N LEU A 75 -1.96 -11.22 11.07
CA LEU A 75 -2.48 -10.46 12.20
C LEU A 75 -3.97 -10.71 12.41
N ILE A 76 -4.77 -10.74 11.34
CA ILE A 76 -6.20 -11.08 11.39
C ILE A 76 -6.41 -12.45 12.05
N ARG A 77 -5.67 -13.47 11.60
CA ARG A 77 -5.76 -14.83 12.19
C ARG A 77 -5.25 -14.86 13.63
N ALA A 78 -4.13 -14.21 13.92
CA ALA A 78 -3.51 -14.22 15.25
C ALA A 78 -4.35 -13.49 16.30
N LEU A 79 -5.09 -12.46 15.90
CA LEU A 79 -5.94 -11.66 16.77
C LEU A 79 -7.40 -12.15 16.81
N GLY A 80 -7.75 -13.18 16.02
CA GLY A 80 -9.11 -13.71 15.95
C GLY A 80 -10.12 -12.72 15.35
N ILE A 81 -9.69 -11.86 14.43
CA ILE A 81 -10.53 -10.85 13.80
C ILE A 81 -11.49 -11.54 12.81
N THR A 82 -12.79 -11.39 13.05
CA THR A 82 -13.87 -11.97 12.21
C THR A 82 -14.87 -10.93 11.69
N SER A 83 -14.82 -9.70 12.22
CA SER A 83 -15.73 -8.64 11.84
C SER A 83 -15.07 -7.63 10.89
N LEU A 84 -15.86 -7.04 10.00
CA LEU A 84 -15.38 -5.96 9.12
C LEU A 84 -14.89 -4.75 9.93
N ALA A 85 -15.57 -4.43 11.04
CA ALA A 85 -15.22 -3.29 11.88
C ALA A 85 -13.80 -3.45 12.47
N ASP A 86 -13.51 -4.62 13.06
CA ASP A 86 -12.19 -4.89 13.64
C ASP A 86 -11.09 -4.97 12.56
N ALA A 87 -11.43 -5.48 11.38
CA ALA A 87 -10.52 -5.48 10.23
C ALA A 87 -10.15 -4.05 9.79
N LEU A 88 -11.12 -3.15 9.76
CA LEU A 88 -10.87 -1.73 9.45
C LEU A 88 -10.04 -1.06 10.56
N VAL A 89 -10.26 -1.40 11.83
CA VAL A 89 -9.42 -0.92 12.94
C VAL A 89 -7.99 -1.41 12.77
N LEU A 90 -7.76 -2.69 12.43
CA LEU A 90 -6.43 -3.19 12.11
C LEU A 90 -5.83 -2.42 10.92
N GLY A 91 -6.60 -2.23 9.85
CA GLY A 91 -6.18 -1.48 8.67
C GLY A 91 -5.77 -0.04 9.00
N LEU A 92 -6.48 0.63 9.91
CA LEU A 92 -6.12 1.94 10.46
C LEU A 92 -4.82 1.90 11.26
N VAL A 93 -4.65 0.92 12.15
CA VAL A 93 -3.45 0.76 12.98
C VAL A 93 -2.22 0.49 12.11
N VAL A 94 -2.31 -0.42 11.15
CA VAL A 94 -1.21 -0.75 10.23
C VAL A 94 -0.94 0.41 9.27
N GLY A 95 -1.99 0.95 8.66
CA GLY A 95 -1.90 2.06 7.71
C GLY A 95 -1.33 3.34 8.32
N MET A 96 -1.84 3.78 9.47
CA MET A 96 -1.38 5.02 10.12
C MET A 96 -0.15 4.81 11.01
N GLY A 97 -0.02 3.65 11.65
CA GLY A 97 1.08 3.38 12.59
C GLY A 97 2.38 2.95 11.92
N PHE A 98 2.31 2.32 10.75
CA PHE A 98 3.48 1.76 10.07
C PHE A 98 3.65 2.34 8.67
N LEU A 99 2.66 2.17 7.78
CA LEU A 99 2.83 2.50 6.36
C LEU A 99 2.93 4.01 6.12
N GLY A 100 2.05 4.80 6.75
CA GLY A 100 2.05 6.26 6.66
C GLY A 100 3.39 6.88 7.08
N PRO A 101 3.88 6.64 8.32
CA PRO A 101 5.18 7.15 8.78
C PRO A 101 6.36 6.74 7.90
N MET A 102 6.36 5.51 7.38
CA MET A 102 7.40 5.04 6.45
C MET A 102 7.51 5.92 5.20
N THR A 103 6.40 6.47 4.67
CA THR A 103 6.47 7.39 3.53
C THR A 103 7.27 8.65 3.85
N PHE A 104 7.15 9.19 5.06
CA PHE A 104 7.91 10.37 5.49
C PHE A 104 9.38 10.03 5.73
N THR A 105 9.66 8.87 6.34
CA THR A 105 11.02 8.37 6.56
C THR A 105 11.77 8.13 5.25
N ILE A 106 11.08 7.63 4.21
CA ILE A 106 11.66 7.52 2.87
C ILE A 106 11.93 8.92 2.28
N ALA A 107 10.98 9.84 2.46
CA ALA A 107 11.03 11.16 1.85
C ALA A 107 12.16 12.05 2.38
N ILE A 108 12.64 11.89 3.61
CA ILE A 108 13.76 12.67 4.14
C ILE A 108 15.11 12.36 3.47
N ASN A 109 15.15 11.36 2.59
CA ASN A 109 16.32 11.12 1.75
C ASN A 109 16.64 12.37 0.90
N PRO A 110 17.92 12.78 0.79
CA PRO A 110 18.33 14.02 0.11
C PRO A 110 17.97 14.09 -1.39
N LEU A 111 17.57 12.97 -2.00
CA LEU A 111 17.12 12.91 -3.38
C LEU A 111 15.67 13.41 -3.57
N PHE A 112 14.86 13.52 -2.51
CA PHE A 112 13.50 14.06 -2.60
C PHE A 112 13.50 15.57 -2.34
N PRO A 113 13.12 16.41 -3.32
CA PRO A 113 13.19 17.86 -3.17
C PRO A 113 12.10 18.43 -2.25
N ARG A 114 11.03 17.67 -2.00
CA ARG A 114 9.82 18.10 -1.30
C ARG A 114 9.36 17.02 -0.29
N PRO A 115 10.16 16.73 0.75
CA PRO A 115 9.99 15.55 1.59
C PRO A 115 8.61 15.46 2.27
N LEU A 116 8.17 16.55 2.91
CA LEU A 116 6.88 16.58 3.61
C LEU A 116 5.69 16.43 2.65
N GLN A 117 5.77 17.05 1.47
CA GLN A 117 4.71 16.96 0.46
C GLN A 117 4.67 15.57 -0.17
N TYR A 118 5.83 14.92 -0.36
CA TYR A 118 5.88 13.51 -0.78
C TYR A 118 5.18 12.61 0.24
N GLY A 119 5.52 12.72 1.53
CA GLY A 119 4.85 11.95 2.58
C GLY A 119 3.34 12.18 2.62
N LEU A 120 2.91 13.45 2.62
CA LEU A 120 1.48 13.82 2.61
C LEU A 120 0.72 13.33 1.37
N LEU A 121 1.40 13.23 0.21
CA LEU A 121 0.79 12.71 -1.01
C LEU A 121 0.67 11.17 -0.98
N ASN A 122 1.66 10.47 -0.42
CA ASN A 122 1.71 9.01 -0.48
C ASN A 122 0.98 8.33 0.69
N ALA A 123 1.00 8.91 1.89
CA ALA A 123 0.38 8.32 3.07
C ALA A 123 -1.12 7.99 2.91
N PRO A 124 -1.96 8.85 2.27
CA PRO A 124 -3.37 8.53 2.05
C PRO A 124 -3.59 7.28 1.19
N TYR A 125 -2.75 7.06 0.17
CA TYR A 125 -2.82 5.85 -0.65
C TYR A 125 -2.59 4.61 0.21
N PHE A 126 -1.48 4.56 0.96
CA PHE A 126 -1.17 3.40 1.78
C PHE A 126 -2.23 3.15 2.86
N LEU A 127 -2.78 4.20 3.47
CA LEU A 127 -3.86 4.06 4.44
C LEU A 127 -5.12 3.44 3.81
N VAL A 128 -5.61 4.03 2.71
CA VAL A 128 -6.84 3.57 2.05
C VAL A 128 -6.66 2.17 1.45
N ALA A 129 -5.52 1.91 0.81
CA ALA A 129 -5.24 0.61 0.24
C ALA A 129 -5.16 -0.48 1.32
N ASN A 130 -4.59 -0.18 2.50
CA ASN A 130 -4.53 -1.12 3.62
C ASN A 130 -5.90 -1.39 4.24
N LEU A 131 -6.76 -0.37 4.35
CA LEU A 131 -8.15 -0.54 4.79
C LEU A 131 -8.93 -1.48 3.87
N VAL A 132 -8.79 -1.29 2.55
CA VAL A 132 -9.43 -2.14 1.55
C VAL A 132 -8.85 -3.56 1.61
N ALA A 133 -7.54 -3.72 1.74
CA ALA A 133 -6.90 -5.02 1.86
C ALA A 133 -7.41 -5.80 3.10
N CYS A 134 -7.43 -5.18 4.27
CA CYS A 134 -7.98 -5.77 5.49
C CYS A 134 -9.47 -6.14 5.35
N ALA A 135 -10.28 -5.29 4.71
CA ALA A 135 -11.67 -5.59 4.44
C ALA A 135 -11.82 -6.82 3.52
N VAL A 136 -11.05 -6.88 2.43
CA VAL A 136 -11.05 -8.03 1.50
C VAL A 136 -10.66 -9.32 2.21
N LEU A 137 -9.66 -9.27 3.10
CA LEU A 137 -9.18 -10.43 3.86
C LEU A 137 -10.24 -11.05 4.77
N VAL A 138 -11.21 -10.26 5.26
CA VAL A 138 -12.29 -10.75 6.13
C VAL A 138 -13.59 -11.05 5.37
N LEU A 139 -13.87 -10.29 4.30
CA LEU A 139 -15.10 -10.47 3.52
C LEU A 139 -15.05 -11.67 2.56
N LEU A 140 -13.86 -12.12 2.17
CA LEU A 140 -13.73 -13.35 1.39
C LEU A 140 -13.77 -14.56 2.33
N PRO A 141 -14.79 -15.43 2.20
CA PRO A 141 -14.88 -16.63 3.02
C PRO A 141 -13.68 -17.55 2.77
N ALA A 142 -13.25 -18.22 3.83
CA ALA A 142 -12.20 -19.24 3.81
C ALA A 142 -12.72 -20.61 3.34
#